data_AF-A0A1Q8BFK6-F1
#
_entry.id   AF-A0A1Q8BFK6-F1
#
_cell.length_a   1.000
_cell.length_b   1.000
_cell.length_c   1.000
_cell.angle_alpha   90.00
_cell.angle_beta   90.00
_cell.angle_gamma   90.00
#
_symmetry.space_group_name_H-M   'P 1'
#
loop_
_entity.id
_entity.type
_entity.pdbx_description
1 polymer ?
#
loop_
_entity_poly.entity_id
_entity_poly.type
_entity_poly.pdbx_seq_one_letter_code
_entity_poly.pdbx_strand_id
1 'polypeptide(L)'
;MGKESELAPRERAAKTLLAISEFKRYLDGVEKELSRMSKKFSNKEIAQGVGFAATGIHEALTYLGIVKKVIEKTERIVANKSIGHVNEIDGLQRAAEELQ
;
A
#
# COMPACT_ATOMS: atom_id res chain seq x y z
N MET A 1 15.66 24.31 -22.87
CA MET A 1 15.57 22.85 -22.59
C MET A 1 15.10 22.70 -21.14
N GLY A 2 13.92 22.15 -20.88
CA GLY A 2 13.37 22.13 -19.51
C GLY A 2 12.11 21.29 -19.26
N LYS A 3 11.52 20.65 -20.27
CA LYS A 3 10.27 19.87 -20.11
C LYS A 3 10.46 18.40 -19.74
N GLU A 4 11.68 17.87 -19.76
CA GLU A 4 11.94 16.45 -19.45
C GLU A 4 12.04 16.16 -17.94
N SER A 5 12.28 17.18 -17.11
CA SER A 5 12.52 16.98 -15.67
C SER A 5 11.24 16.75 -14.85
N GLU A 6 10.06 17.20 -15.32
CA GLU A 6 8.78 17.10 -14.57
C GLU A 6 7.98 15.83 -14.88
N LEU A 7 8.24 15.19 -16.02
CA LEU A 7 7.62 13.90 -16.36
C LEU A 7 8.15 12.78 -15.46
N ALA A 8 9.42 12.82 -15.09
CA ALA A 8 10.08 11.78 -14.29
C ALA A 8 9.49 11.63 -12.85
N PRO A 9 9.18 12.71 -12.09
CA PRO A 9 8.50 12.59 -10.79
C PRO A 9 7.09 12.01 -10.86
N ARG A 10 6.27 12.41 -11.84
CA ARG A 10 4.90 11.91 -12.02
C ARG A 10 4.89 10.44 -12.43
N GLU A 11 5.74 10.07 -13.39
CA GLU A 11 5.90 8.69 -13.83
C GLU A 11 6.39 7.80 -12.67
N ARG A 12 7.33 8.30 -11.85
CA ARG A 12 7.81 7.61 -10.65
C ARG A 12 6.68 7.42 -9.62
N ALA A 13 5.84 8.43 -9.40
CA ALA A 13 4.69 8.31 -8.51
C ALA A 13 3.68 7.27 -9.02
N ALA A 14 3.38 7.28 -10.33
CA ALA A 14 2.48 6.30 -10.94
C ALA A 14 3.01 4.86 -10.82
N LYS A 15 4.31 4.62 -11.09
CA LYS A 15 4.97 3.32 -10.89
C LYS A 15 4.91 2.89 -9.42
N THR A 16 5.11 3.83 -8.50
CA THR A 16 5.06 3.55 -7.06
C THR A 16 3.64 3.17 -6.61
N LEU A 17 2.61 3.86 -7.09
CA LEU A 17 1.21 3.53 -6.78
C LEU A 17 0.81 2.18 -7.37
N LEU A 18 1.28 1.85 -8.58
CA LEU A 18 1.06 0.53 -9.17
C LEU A 18 1.67 -0.58 -8.31
N ALA A 19 2.94 -0.42 -7.91
CA ALA A 19 3.61 -1.38 -7.04
C ALA A 19 2.89 -1.54 -5.68
N ILE A 20 2.40 -0.44 -5.10
CA ILE A 20 1.58 -0.47 -3.87
C ILE A 20 0.30 -1.27 -4.08
N SER A 21 -0.40 -1.07 -5.20
CA SER A 21 -1.63 -1.81 -5.54
C SER A 21 -1.37 -3.31 -5.68
N GLU A 22 -0.30 -3.70 -6.38
CA GLU A 22 0.11 -5.10 -6.51
C GLU A 22 0.47 -5.72 -5.16
N PHE A 23 1.16 -4.97 -4.31
CA PHE A 23 1.51 -5.43 -2.96
C PHE A 23 0.28 -5.61 -2.07
N LYS A 24 -0.71 -4.71 -2.13
CA LYS A 24 -1.99 -4.87 -1.43
C LYS A 24 -2.70 -6.17 -1.86
N ARG A 25 -2.76 -6.44 -3.18
CA ARG A 25 -3.32 -7.69 -3.71
C ARG A 25 -2.59 -8.93 -3.21
N TYR A 26 -1.26 -8.88 -3.12
CA TYR A 26 -0.47 -9.97 -2.56
C TYR A 26 -0.83 -10.22 -1.08
N LEU A 27 -0.90 -9.17 -0.27
CA LEU A 27 -1.25 -9.28 1.15
C LEU A 27 -2.68 -9.78 1.38
N ASP A 28 -3.63 -9.47 0.50
CA ASP A 28 -4.97 -10.07 0.53
C ASP A 28 -4.93 -11.58 0.27
N GLY A 29 -4.03 -12.04 -0.59
CA GLY A 29 -3.78 -13.48 -0.80
C GLY A 29 -3.23 -14.16 0.46
N VAL A 30 -2.23 -13.55 1.08
CA VAL A 30 -1.63 -14.04 2.33
C VAL A 30 -2.66 -14.10 3.46
N GLU A 31 -3.49 -13.06 3.61
CA GLU A 31 -4.55 -13.03 4.63
C GLU A 31 -5.55 -14.19 4.45
N LYS A 32 -5.97 -14.44 3.21
CA LYS A 32 -6.89 -15.54 2.89
C LYS A 32 -6.28 -16.89 3.22
N GLU A 33 -5.00 -17.10 2.90
CA GLU A 33 -4.29 -18.34 3.19
C GLU A 33 -4.12 -18.56 4.70
N LEU A 34 -3.66 -17.54 5.43
CA LEU A 34 -3.54 -17.58 6.89
C LEU A 34 -4.89 -17.82 7.57
N SER A 35 -5.96 -17.17 7.10
CA SER A 35 -7.32 -17.38 7.64
C SER A 35 -7.80 -18.82 7.42
N ARG A 36 -7.54 -19.39 6.23
CA ARG A 36 -7.85 -20.79 5.93
C ARG A 36 -7.03 -21.73 6.81
N MET A 37 -5.74 -21.45 7.01
CA MET A 37 -4.88 -22.21 7.90
C MET A 37 -5.38 -22.14 9.34
N SER A 38 -5.70 -20.95 9.85
CA SER A 38 -6.21 -20.75 11.22
C SER A 38 -7.43 -21.64 11.49
N LYS A 39 -8.40 -21.65 10.56
CA LYS A 39 -9.59 -22.50 10.67
C LYS A 39 -9.26 -24.00 10.66
N LYS A 40 -8.33 -24.42 9.80
CA LYS A 40 -7.90 -25.83 9.72
C LYS A 40 -7.17 -26.27 10.99
N PHE A 41 -6.27 -25.43 11.50
CA PHE A 41 -5.52 -25.72 12.72
C PHE A 41 -6.43 -25.69 13.93
N SER A 42 -7.27 -24.67 14.11
CA SER A 42 -8.23 -24.60 15.21
C SER A 42 -9.11 -25.85 15.32
N ASN A 43 -9.66 -26.34 14.20
CA ASN A 43 -10.45 -27.58 14.21
C ASN A 43 -9.63 -28.81 14.65
N LYS A 44 -8.37 -28.90 14.19
CA LYS A 44 -7.46 -30.00 14.55
C LYS A 44 -7.00 -29.90 16.00
N GLU A 45 -6.75 -28.69 16.46
CA GLU A 45 -6.29 -28.32 17.79
C GLU A 45 -7.36 -28.55 18.86
N ILE A 46 -8.61 -28.18 18.57
CA ILE A 46 -9.78 -28.54 19.41
C ILE A 46 -9.92 -30.07 19.52
N ALA A 47 -9.77 -30.79 18.40
CA ALA A 47 -9.86 -32.26 18.40
C ALA A 47 -8.69 -32.94 19.15
N GLN A 48 -7.56 -32.25 19.31
CA GLN A 48 -6.34 -32.76 19.96
C GLN A 48 -6.09 -32.16 21.36
N GLY A 49 -6.89 -31.20 21.81
CA GLY A 49 -6.72 -30.51 23.09
C GLY A 49 -5.46 -29.63 23.19
N VAL A 50 -4.88 -29.20 22.06
CA VAL A 50 -3.66 -28.35 21.99
C VAL A 50 -3.96 -27.07 21.20
N GLY A 51 -3.26 -25.94 21.42
CA GLY A 51 -3.67 -24.63 20.85
C GLY A 51 -2.52 -23.67 20.44
N PHE A 52 -1.33 -24.17 20.15
CA PHE A 52 -0.15 -23.33 19.88
C PHE A 52 -0.11 -22.81 18.43
N ALA A 53 -0.55 -23.60 17.45
CA ALA A 53 -0.48 -23.24 16.03
C ALA A 53 -1.54 -22.22 15.64
N ALA A 54 -2.79 -22.33 16.11
CA ALA A 54 -3.83 -21.34 15.84
C ALA A 54 -3.47 -19.97 16.43
N THR A 55 -2.86 -19.95 17.63
CA THR A 55 -2.37 -18.72 18.27
C THR A 55 -1.32 -18.02 17.41
N GLY A 56 -0.30 -18.75 16.95
CA GLY A 56 0.74 -18.17 16.08
C GLY A 56 0.19 -17.62 14.76
N ILE A 57 -0.83 -18.28 14.18
CA ILE A 57 -1.49 -17.78 12.97
C ILE A 57 -2.32 -16.52 13.27
N HIS A 58 -2.97 -16.45 14.43
CA HIS A 58 -3.73 -15.27 14.85
C HIS A 58 -2.82 -14.05 15.05
N GLU A 59 -1.63 -14.24 15.64
CA GLU A 59 -0.61 -13.20 15.75
C GLU A 59 -0.13 -12.74 14.37
N ALA A 60 0.14 -13.67 13.44
CA ALA A 60 0.53 -13.33 12.08
C ALA A 60 -0.52 -12.49 11.35
N LEU A 61 -1.81 -12.82 11.51
CA LEU A 61 -2.93 -12.03 10.98
C LEU A 61 -2.96 -10.62 11.60
N THR A 62 -2.67 -10.50 12.89
CA THR A 62 -2.59 -9.19 13.57
C THR A 62 -1.48 -8.32 13.00
N TYR A 63 -0.27 -8.87 12.84
CA TYR A 63 0.85 -8.14 12.22
C TYR A 63 0.56 -7.77 10.77
N LEU A 64 -0.09 -8.66 10.00
CA LEU A 64 -0.51 -8.37 8.63
C LEU A 64 -1.46 -7.16 8.57
N GLY A 65 -2.38 -7.04 9.53
CA GLY A 65 -3.26 -5.87 9.65
C GLY A 65 -2.50 -4.56 9.86
N ILE A 66 -1.41 -4.57 10.65
CA ILE A 66 -0.54 -3.40 10.84
C ILE A 66 0.17 -3.04 9.53
N VAL A 67 0.73 -4.03 8.83
CA VAL A 67 1.43 -3.83 7.55
C VAL A 67 0.49 -3.20 6.51
N LYS A 68 -0.75 -3.68 6.39
CA LYS A 68 -1.76 -3.10 5.49
C LYS A 68 -2.01 -1.62 5.78
N LYS A 69 -2.15 -1.22 7.05
CA LYS A 69 -2.33 0.19 7.44
C LYS A 69 -1.13 1.07 7.07
N VAL A 70 0.09 0.55 7.20
CA VAL A 70 1.31 1.28 6.81
C VAL A 70 1.33 1.51 5.30
N ILE A 71 0.92 0.52 4.51
CA ILE A 71 0.84 0.63 3.05
C ILE A 71 -0.22 1.65 2.63
N GLU A 72 -1.41 1.62 3.23
CA GLU A 72 -2.46 2.63 2.98
C GLU A 72 -2.00 4.05 3.33
N LYS A 73 -1.22 4.21 4.40
CA LYS A 73 -0.62 5.51 4.73
C LYS A 73 0.42 5.93 3.70
N THR A 74 1.23 4.98 3.22
CA THR A 74 2.25 5.24 2.19
C THR A 74 1.60 5.62 0.85
N GLU A 75 0.54 4.93 0.45
CA GLU A 75 -0.27 5.23 -0.73
C GLU A 75 -0.77 6.68 -0.70
N ARG A 76 -1.37 7.10 0.42
CA ARG A 76 -1.85 8.48 0.62
C ARG A 76 -0.73 9.52 0.51
N ILE A 77 0.45 9.24 1.07
CA ILE A 77 1.59 10.16 0.99
C ILE A 77 2.07 10.30 -0.45
N VAL A 78 2.18 9.19 -1.20
CA VAL A 78 2.61 9.20 -2.60
C VAL A 78 1.59 9.92 -3.49
N ALA A 79 0.30 9.64 -3.30
CA ALA A 79 -0.78 10.30 -4.03
C ALA A 79 -0.88 11.80 -3.72
N ASN A 80 -0.70 12.22 -2.47
CA ASN A 80 -0.75 13.64 -2.13
C ASN A 80 0.47 14.41 -2.64
N LYS A 81 1.66 13.80 -2.64
CA LYS A 81 2.87 14.41 -3.22
C LYS A 81 2.75 14.59 -4.73
N SER A 82 2.08 13.70 -5.45
CA SER A 82 1.85 13.88 -6.88
C SER A 82 0.87 15.01 -7.18
N ILE A 83 -0.16 15.21 -6.35
CA ILE A 83 -1.13 16.32 -6.50
C ILE A 83 -0.52 17.67 -6.12
N GLY A 84 0.25 17.75 -5.03
CA GLY A 84 0.92 18.99 -4.62
C GLY A 84 1.86 19.55 -5.71
N HIS A 85 2.59 18.66 -6.37
CA HIS A 85 3.47 19.01 -7.49
C HIS A 85 2.70 19.43 -8.76
N VAL A 86 1.42 19.06 -8.91
CA VAL A 86 0.57 19.50 -10.03
C VAL A 86 0.14 20.96 -9.83
N ASN A 87 -0.29 21.31 -8.61
CA ASN A 87 -0.76 22.66 -8.30
C ASN A 87 0.37 23.70 -8.32
N GLU A 88 1.59 23.30 -7.95
CA GLU A 88 2.77 24.19 -7.96
C GLU A 88 3.19 24.55 -9.39
N ILE A 89 3.18 23.57 -10.31
CA ILE A 89 3.46 23.78 -11.73
C ILE A 89 2.37 24.64 -12.39
N ASP A 90 1.11 24.37 -12.09
CA ASP A 90 -0.04 25.11 -12.63
C ASP A 90 -0.10 26.56 -12.10
N GLY A 91 0.39 26.81 -10.89
CA GLY A 91 0.60 28.16 -10.35
C GLY A 91 1.75 28.91 -11.04
N LEU A 92 2.87 28.23 -11.28
CA LEU A 92 4.03 28.81 -11.96
C LEU A 92 3.77 29.09 -13.45
N GLN A 93 2.99 28.25 -14.14
CA GLN A 93 2.60 28.50 -15.53
C GLN A 93 1.69 29.72 -15.67
N ARG A 94 0.68 29.87 -14.80
CA ARG A 94 -0.20 31.04 -14.80
C ARG A 94 0.54 32.34 -14.49
N ALA A 95 1.45 32.31 -13.51
CA ALA A 95 2.27 33.48 -13.17
C ALA A 95 3.23 33.87 -14.32
N ALA A 96 3.68 32.92 -15.14
CA ALA A 96 4.50 33.20 -16.31
C ALA A 96 3.69 33.77 -17.49
N GLU A 97 2.41 33.41 -17.62
CA GLU A 97 1.49 33.93 -18.64
C GLU A 97 1.02 35.36 -18.34
N GLU A 98 0.93 35.75 -17.06
CA GLU A 98 0.58 37.12 -16.64
C GLU A 98 1.73 38.15 -16.81
N LEU A 99 2.94 37.68 -17.10
CA LEU A 99 4.14 38.52 -17.30
C LEU A 99 4.48 38.76 -18.80
N GLN A 100 3.61 38.35 -19.73
CA GLN A 100 3.69 38.66 -21.17
C GLN A 100 2.68 39.73 -21.57
#